data_AF-A0A9E0U6L4-F1
#
_entry.id   AF-A0A9E0U6L4-F1
#
_cell.length_a   1.000
_cell.length_b   1.000
_cell.length_c   1.000
_cell.angle_alpha   90.00
_cell.angle_beta   90.00
_cell.angle_gamma   90.00
#
_symmetry.space_group_name_H-M   'P 1'
#
loop_
_entity.id
_entity.type
_entity.pdbx_description
1 polymer ?
#
loop_
_entity_poly.entity_id
_entity_poly.type
_entity_poly.pdbx_seq_one_letter_code
_entity_poly.pdbx_strand_id
1 'polypeptide(L)'
;MFERLKEVNISLHRDPRYTAAHTRLMEIRGELANLEQRRNEAQSGLSELGSAHGERIEAEAKAMLSGAQLSEPVSMKREAITRTLEEVTHRLSVLRKAEELQRGIVEDIRAEVGRAIATDLLPLHRANVAAIFHAALQLETALVAETELRERLSDNHIPYSGVIRPMPFTGFGKLYDDQSRVSRYLLECHEYGFVTADDLPEVVRDRIPKKEGKPKGPAAARSVKEDDWTGA
;
A
#
# COMPACT_ATOMS: atom_id res chain seq x y z
N MET A 1 28.69 19.39 1.24
CA MET A 1 28.88 19.02 -0.18
C MET A 1 27.90 17.90 -0.47
N PHE A 2 26.67 18.24 -0.86
CA PHE A 2 25.65 17.24 -1.22
C PHE A 2 25.96 16.76 -2.64
N GLU A 3 26.75 15.69 -2.77
CA GLU A 3 26.86 14.99 -4.04
C GLU A 3 25.45 14.58 -4.47
N ARG A 4 25.03 15.11 -5.62
CA ARG A 4 23.74 14.82 -6.22
C ARG A 4 23.63 13.32 -6.35
N LEU A 5 22.57 12.79 -5.74
CA LEU A 5 21.97 11.49 -5.99
C LEU A 5 22.38 11.01 -7.39
N LYS A 6 23.20 9.96 -7.49
CA LYS A 6 23.06 9.07 -8.65
C LYS A 6 21.58 8.72 -8.65
N GLU A 7 20.87 9.15 -9.68
CA GLU A 7 19.41 9.02 -9.79
C GLU A 7 19.06 7.54 -9.80
N VAL A 8 18.97 6.94 -8.62
CA VAL A 8 18.39 5.61 -8.46
C VAL A 8 16.97 5.75 -8.95
N ASN A 9 16.62 5.06 -10.03
CA ASN A 9 15.28 5.11 -10.56
C ASN A 9 14.33 4.43 -9.56
N ILE A 10 13.54 5.24 -8.85
CA ILE A 10 12.55 4.82 -7.84
C ILE A 10 11.23 4.40 -8.51
N SER A 11 11.10 4.55 -9.83
CA SER A 11 9.88 4.21 -10.54
C SER A 11 9.66 2.71 -10.60
N LEU A 12 8.45 2.25 -10.26
CA LEU A 12 8.01 0.87 -10.49
C LEU A 12 7.99 0.52 -11.98
N HIS A 13 7.89 1.54 -12.85
CA HIS A 13 7.96 1.37 -14.32
C HIS A 13 9.38 1.08 -14.82
N ARG A 14 10.40 1.04 -13.94
CA ARG A 14 11.74 0.57 -14.29
C ARG A 14 11.74 -0.91 -14.68
N ASP A 15 10.80 -1.69 -14.14
CA ASP A 15 10.67 -3.11 -14.43
C ASP A 15 9.64 -3.35 -15.55
N PRO A 16 10.05 -3.92 -16.69
CA PRO A 16 9.14 -4.20 -17.81
C PRO A 16 8.02 -5.18 -17.43
N ARG A 17 8.22 -6.03 -16.41
CA ARG A 17 7.21 -6.98 -15.91
C ARG A 17 6.07 -6.26 -15.22
N TYR A 18 6.39 -5.24 -14.41
CA TYR A 18 5.38 -4.41 -13.76
C TYR A 18 4.56 -3.64 -14.80
N THR A 19 5.22 -3.05 -15.80
CA THR A 19 4.51 -2.34 -16.87
C THR A 19 3.61 -3.29 -17.67
N ALA A 20 4.08 -4.48 -18.02
CA ALA A 20 3.29 -5.45 -18.78
C ALA A 20 2.09 -5.94 -17.97
N ALA A 21 2.29 -6.27 -16.69
CA ALA A 21 1.21 -6.74 -15.81
C ALA A 21 0.16 -5.64 -15.54
N HIS A 22 0.60 -4.40 -15.39
CA HIS A 22 -0.28 -3.25 -15.21
C HIS A 22 -1.07 -2.92 -16.48
N THR A 23 -0.43 -2.95 -17.65
CA THR A 23 -1.12 -2.78 -18.94
C THR A 23 -2.17 -3.87 -19.13
N ARG A 24 -1.84 -5.13 -18.82
CA ARG A 24 -2.78 -6.24 -18.91
C ARG A 24 -3.99 -6.09 -17.99
N LEU A 25 -3.79 -5.55 -16.78
CA LEU A 25 -4.88 -5.21 -15.87
C LEU A 25 -5.79 -4.12 -16.45
N MET A 26 -5.22 -3.11 -17.10
CA MET A 26 -6.00 -2.05 -17.76
C MET A 26 -6.79 -2.59 -18.96
N GLU A 27 -6.21 -3.51 -19.73
CA GLU A 27 -6.91 -4.20 -20.83
C GLU A 27 -8.13 -4.98 -20.31
N ILE A 28 -7.96 -5.79 -19.25
CA ILE A 28 -9.05 -6.56 -18.64
C ILE A 28 -10.17 -5.63 -18.13
N ARG A 29 -9.83 -4.49 -17.54
CA ARG A 29 -10.81 -3.48 -17.11
C ARG A 29 -11.56 -2.84 -18.27
N GLY A 30 -10.86 -2.56 -19.37
CA GLY A 30 -11.49 -2.08 -20.61
C GLY A 30 -12.47 -3.11 -21.19
N GLU A 31 -12.09 -4.39 -21.20
CA GLU A 31 -12.97 -5.48 -21.64
C GLU A 31 -14.19 -5.65 -20.73
N LEU A 32 -14.02 -5.54 -19.41
CA LEU A 32 -15.12 -5.56 -18.44
C LEU A 32 -16.11 -4.43 -18.69
N ALA A 33 -15.64 -3.19 -18.85
CA ALA A 33 -16.50 -2.04 -19.12
C ALA A 33 -17.32 -2.23 -20.41
N ASN A 34 -16.67 -2.71 -21.47
CA ASN A 34 -17.33 -2.99 -22.75
C ASN A 34 -18.39 -4.09 -22.64
N LEU A 35 -18.14 -5.15 -21.86
CA LEU A 35 -19.11 -6.23 -21.67
C LEU A 35 -20.25 -5.82 -20.73
N GLU A 36 -20.01 -4.97 -19.73
CA GLU A 36 -21.07 -4.40 -18.91
C GLU A 36 -22.00 -3.51 -19.73
N GLN A 37 -21.46 -2.73 -20.66
CA GLN A 37 -22.26 -1.97 -21.62
C GLN A 37 -23.12 -2.90 -22.50
N ARG A 38 -22.53 -3.95 -23.09
CA ARG A 38 -23.27 -4.93 -23.91
C ARG A 38 -24.36 -5.67 -23.11
N ARG A 39 -24.11 -5.98 -21.83
CA ARG A 39 -25.12 -6.56 -20.94
C ARG A 39 -26.29 -5.59 -20.76
N ASN A 40 -26.01 -4.32 -20.50
CA ASN A 40 -27.05 -3.31 -20.31
C ASN A 40 -27.87 -3.11 -21.59
N GLU A 41 -27.22 -3.08 -22.77
CA GLU A 41 -27.89 -3.00 -24.07
C GLU A 41 -28.81 -4.22 -24.33
N ALA A 42 -28.33 -5.44 -24.06
CA ALA A 42 -29.12 -6.65 -24.20
C ALA A 42 -30.31 -6.70 -23.22
N GLN A 43 -30.11 -6.20 -22.00
CA GLN A 43 -31.16 -6.10 -20.98
C GLN A 43 -32.24 -5.07 -21.35
N SER A 44 -31.83 -3.92 -21.89
CA SER A 44 -32.76 -2.92 -22.45
C SER A 44 -33.56 -3.49 -23.62
N GLY A 45 -32.91 -4.19 -24.56
CA GLY A 45 -33.58 -4.85 -25.68
C GLY A 45 -34.60 -5.92 -25.24
N LEU A 46 -34.31 -6.63 -24.14
CA LEU A 46 -35.27 -7.58 -23.54
C LEU A 46 -36.49 -6.85 -22.94
N SER A 47 -36.27 -5.68 -22.30
CA SER A 47 -37.35 -4.85 -21.75
C SER A 47 -38.24 -4.25 -22.85
N GLU A 48 -37.65 -3.78 -23.94
CA GLU A 48 -38.37 -3.24 -25.10
C GLU A 48 -39.22 -4.31 -25.81
N LEU A 49 -38.70 -5.55 -25.91
CA LEU A 49 -39.50 -6.67 -26.41
C LEU A 49 -40.66 -7.01 -25.47
N GLY A 50 -40.48 -6.86 -24.15
CA GLY A 50 -41.52 -7.06 -23.15
C GLY A 50 -42.64 -6.00 -23.23
N SER A 51 -42.30 -4.73 -23.42
CA SER A 51 -43.31 -3.66 -23.58
C SER A 51 -44.04 -3.76 -24.92
N ALA A 52 -43.31 -4.02 -26.01
CA ALA A 52 -43.89 -4.21 -27.34
C ALA A 52 -44.77 -5.46 -27.44
N HIS A 53 -44.61 -6.44 -26.54
CA HIS A 53 -45.45 -7.62 -26.48
C HIS A 53 -46.90 -7.27 -26.08
N GLY A 54 -47.11 -6.33 -25.15
CA GLY A 54 -48.44 -5.89 -24.75
C GLY A 54 -49.23 -5.24 -25.89
N GLU A 55 -48.60 -4.29 -26.59
CA GLU A 55 -49.18 -3.61 -27.75
C GLU A 55 -49.42 -4.56 -28.94
N ARG A 56 -48.57 -5.58 -29.11
CA ARG A 56 -48.75 -6.60 -30.14
C ARG A 56 -49.76 -7.67 -29.79
N ILE A 57 -49.99 -8.04 -28.53
CA ILE A 57 -51.09 -8.94 -28.16
C ILE A 57 -52.42 -8.31 -28.58
N GLU A 58 -52.58 -7.00 -28.40
CA GLU A 58 -53.75 -6.29 -28.90
C GLU A 58 -53.83 -6.29 -30.43
N ALA A 59 -52.69 -6.18 -31.13
CA ALA A 59 -52.63 -6.26 -32.58
C ALA A 59 -52.88 -7.69 -33.12
N GLU A 60 -52.40 -8.73 -32.43
CA GLU A 60 -52.62 -10.15 -32.70
C GLU A 60 -54.07 -10.53 -32.47
N ALA A 61 -54.69 -10.05 -31.38
CA ALA A 61 -56.11 -10.22 -31.14
C ALA A 61 -56.96 -9.58 -32.26
N LYS A 62 -56.59 -8.37 -32.71
CA LYS A 62 -57.25 -7.70 -33.86
C LYS A 62 -57.00 -8.45 -35.18
N ALA A 63 -55.83 -9.03 -35.39
CA ALA A 63 -55.48 -9.79 -36.60
C ALA A 63 -56.19 -11.15 -36.65
N MET A 64 -56.31 -11.85 -35.51
CA MET A 64 -57.10 -13.09 -35.38
C MET A 64 -58.59 -12.85 -35.65
N LEU A 65 -59.12 -11.71 -35.19
CA LEU A 65 -60.51 -11.32 -35.46
C LEU A 65 -60.75 -10.92 -36.94
N SER A 66 -59.71 -10.51 -37.68
CA SER A 66 -59.80 -10.06 -39.07
C SER A 66 -59.26 -11.06 -40.10
N GLY A 67 -58.74 -12.22 -39.67
CA GLY A 67 -58.33 -13.33 -40.54
C GLY A 67 -56.97 -13.15 -41.23
N ALA A 68 -56.13 -12.21 -40.78
CA ALA A 68 -54.81 -11.98 -41.37
C ALA A 68 -53.71 -12.87 -40.73
N GLN A 69 -52.77 -13.35 -41.55
CA GLN A 69 -51.64 -14.17 -41.09
C GLN A 69 -50.56 -13.32 -40.39
N LEU A 70 -50.14 -13.80 -39.23
CA LEU A 70 -49.18 -13.15 -38.34
C LEU A 70 -47.72 -13.45 -38.72
N SER A 71 -46.85 -12.46 -38.54
CA SER A 71 -45.39 -12.55 -38.77
C SER A 71 -44.64 -13.21 -37.61
N GLU A 72 -43.40 -13.65 -37.87
CA GLU A 72 -42.47 -14.45 -37.04
C GLU A 72 -42.66 -14.50 -35.50
N PRO A 73 -42.48 -15.68 -34.88
CA PRO A 73 -42.68 -15.87 -33.45
C PRO A 73 -41.62 -15.14 -32.60
N VAL A 74 -42.09 -14.26 -31.72
CA VAL A 74 -41.29 -13.51 -30.72
C VAL A 74 -40.48 -14.43 -29.79
N SER A 75 -40.89 -15.69 -29.62
CA SER A 75 -40.17 -16.68 -28.80
C SER A 75 -38.72 -16.86 -29.27
N MET A 76 -38.47 -16.94 -30.58
CA MET A 76 -37.11 -17.13 -31.11
C MET A 76 -36.22 -15.91 -30.87
N LYS A 77 -36.76 -14.69 -30.97
CA LYS A 77 -36.00 -13.45 -30.69
C LYS A 77 -35.69 -13.29 -29.21
N ARG A 78 -36.62 -13.66 -28.33
CA ARG A 78 -36.42 -13.64 -26.88
C ARG A 78 -35.39 -14.68 -26.44
N GLU A 79 -35.47 -15.90 -26.95
CA GLU A 79 -34.50 -16.97 -26.66
C GLU A 79 -33.09 -16.62 -27.13
N ALA A 80 -32.95 -15.94 -28.27
CA ALA A 80 -31.66 -15.46 -28.75
C ALA A 80 -31.05 -14.42 -27.79
N ILE A 81 -31.84 -13.48 -27.27
CA ILE A 81 -31.36 -12.44 -26.35
C ILE A 81 -31.07 -13.01 -24.95
N THR A 82 -31.84 -14.00 -24.47
CA THR A 82 -31.52 -14.64 -23.19
C THR A 82 -30.23 -15.45 -23.27
N ARG A 83 -29.97 -16.16 -24.39
CA ARG A 83 -28.69 -16.85 -24.60
C ARG A 83 -27.51 -15.88 -24.65
N THR A 84 -27.63 -14.75 -25.33
CA THR A 84 -26.55 -13.75 -25.35
C THR A 84 -26.32 -13.12 -23.98
N LEU A 85 -27.37 -12.90 -23.18
CA LEU A 85 -27.25 -12.45 -21.80
C LEU A 85 -26.54 -13.46 -20.90
N GLU A 86 -26.85 -14.75 -21.02
CA GLU A 86 -26.18 -15.82 -20.28
C GLU A 86 -24.69 -15.89 -20.65
N GLU A 87 -24.37 -15.86 -21.94
CA GLU A 87 -22.98 -15.84 -22.43
C GLU A 87 -22.20 -14.61 -21.93
N VAL A 88 -22.81 -13.42 -21.99
CA VAL A 88 -22.18 -12.18 -21.51
C VAL A 88 -22.00 -12.22 -19.99
N THR A 89 -22.98 -12.75 -19.26
CA THR A 89 -22.91 -12.87 -17.79
C THR A 89 -21.80 -13.85 -17.37
N HIS A 90 -21.68 -14.98 -18.06
CA HIS A 90 -20.58 -15.92 -17.85
C HIS A 90 -19.23 -15.27 -18.20
N ARG A 91 -19.10 -14.57 -19.33
CA ARG A 91 -17.84 -13.89 -19.67
C ARG A 91 -17.47 -12.82 -18.65
N LEU A 92 -18.44 -12.08 -18.12
CA LEU A 92 -18.23 -11.11 -17.04
C LEU A 92 -17.73 -11.77 -15.75
N SER A 93 -18.28 -12.91 -15.36
CA SER A 93 -17.82 -13.61 -14.14
C SER A 93 -16.37 -14.10 -14.30
N VAL A 94 -16.03 -14.66 -15.47
CA VAL A 94 -14.66 -15.09 -15.80
C VAL A 94 -13.69 -13.92 -15.77
N LEU A 95 -14.04 -12.79 -16.42
CA LEU A 95 -13.16 -11.62 -16.46
C LEU A 95 -12.98 -10.95 -15.10
N ARG A 96 -14.03 -10.92 -14.25
CA ARG A 96 -13.89 -10.43 -12.87
C ARG A 96 -12.93 -11.31 -12.08
N LYS A 97 -12.98 -12.63 -12.27
CA LYS A 97 -12.02 -13.54 -11.64
C LYS A 97 -10.61 -13.35 -12.20
N ALA A 98 -10.48 -13.14 -13.50
CA ALA A 98 -9.20 -12.83 -14.14
C ALA A 98 -8.61 -11.50 -13.63
N GLU A 99 -9.43 -10.47 -13.40
CA GLU A 99 -8.98 -9.20 -12.81
C GLU A 99 -8.44 -9.41 -11.39
N GLU A 100 -9.13 -10.19 -10.56
CA GLU A 100 -8.68 -10.50 -9.19
C GLU A 100 -7.31 -11.20 -9.19
N LEU A 101 -7.14 -12.22 -10.04
CA LEU A 101 -5.87 -12.92 -10.19
C LEU A 101 -4.76 -12.01 -10.71
N GLN A 102 -5.07 -11.18 -11.71
CA GLN A 102 -4.11 -10.23 -12.27
C GLN A 102 -3.70 -9.17 -11.25
N ARG A 103 -4.62 -8.72 -10.38
CA ARG A 103 -4.31 -7.80 -9.28
C ARG A 103 -3.30 -8.43 -8.31
N GLY A 104 -3.48 -9.71 -7.96
CA GLY A 104 -2.51 -10.45 -7.15
C GLY A 104 -1.12 -10.47 -7.77
N ILE A 105 -1.03 -10.78 -9.07
CA ILE A 105 0.25 -10.77 -9.81
C ILE A 105 0.91 -9.38 -9.79
N VAL A 106 0.14 -8.31 -10.00
CA VAL A 106 0.67 -6.94 -9.96
C VAL A 106 1.18 -6.58 -8.55
N GLU A 107 0.46 -6.99 -7.50
CA GLU A 107 0.86 -6.76 -6.12
C GLU A 107 2.16 -7.51 -5.77
N ASP A 108 2.29 -8.77 -6.20
CA ASP A 108 3.49 -9.58 -6.00
C ASP A 108 4.71 -8.93 -6.68
N ILE A 109 4.58 -8.56 -7.97
CA ILE A 109 5.65 -7.88 -8.72
C ILE A 109 5.99 -6.54 -8.07
N ARG A 110 4.99 -5.78 -7.62
CA ARG A 110 5.20 -4.52 -6.90
C ARG A 110 6.00 -4.74 -5.62
N ALA A 111 5.71 -5.79 -4.86
CA ALA A 111 6.44 -6.13 -3.64
C ALA A 111 7.89 -6.54 -3.93
N GLU A 112 8.13 -7.29 -5.00
CA GLU A 112 9.48 -7.66 -5.46
C GLU A 112 10.30 -6.45 -5.91
N VAL A 113 9.77 -5.66 -6.84
CA VAL A 113 10.43 -4.46 -7.35
C VAL A 113 10.64 -3.44 -6.23
N GLY A 114 9.65 -3.27 -5.35
CA GLY A 114 9.75 -2.40 -4.17
C GLY A 114 10.87 -2.81 -3.23
N ARG A 115 11.03 -4.12 -2.96
CA ARG A 115 12.15 -4.64 -2.16
C ARG A 115 13.50 -4.39 -2.84
N ALA A 116 13.59 -4.54 -4.15
CA ALA A 116 14.80 -4.23 -4.90
C ALA A 116 15.16 -2.74 -4.79
N ILE A 117 14.20 -1.83 -5.03
CA ILE A 117 14.41 -0.38 -4.88
C ILE A 117 14.85 -0.04 -3.45
N ALA A 118 14.19 -0.61 -2.44
CA ALA A 118 14.54 -0.37 -1.05
C ALA A 118 15.97 -0.85 -0.72
N THR A 119 16.39 -1.98 -1.30
CA THR A 119 17.76 -2.50 -1.16
C THR A 119 18.78 -1.57 -1.81
N ASP A 120 18.46 -1.03 -3.00
CA ASP A 120 19.31 -0.05 -3.71
C ASP A 120 19.45 1.25 -2.91
N LEU A 121 18.39 1.69 -2.22
CA LEU A 121 18.36 2.92 -1.41
C LEU A 121 18.89 2.75 0.01
N LEU A 122 19.04 1.52 0.50
CA LEU A 122 19.46 1.23 1.87
C LEU A 122 20.81 1.89 2.24
N PRO A 123 21.86 1.88 1.39
CA PRO A 123 23.12 2.55 1.71
C PRO A 123 22.97 4.07 1.87
N LEU A 124 22.15 4.69 1.02
CA LEU A 124 21.87 6.12 1.11
C LEU A 124 21.10 6.45 2.39
N HIS A 125 20.09 5.64 2.73
CA HIS A 125 19.35 5.81 3.97
C HIS A 125 20.27 5.66 5.20
N ARG A 126 21.17 4.66 5.20
CA ARG A 126 22.19 4.50 6.24
C ARG A 126 23.08 5.73 6.39
N ALA A 127 23.57 6.29 5.28
CA ALA A 127 24.38 7.50 5.30
C ALA A 127 23.60 8.70 5.88
N ASN A 128 22.33 8.86 5.51
CA ASN A 128 21.48 9.92 6.04
C ASN A 128 21.22 9.75 7.55
N VAL A 129 20.92 8.54 8.00
CA VAL A 129 20.71 8.25 9.43
C VAL A 129 21.99 8.48 10.23
N ALA A 130 23.15 8.07 9.72
CA ALA A 130 24.44 8.38 10.36
C ALA A 130 24.70 9.89 10.48
N ALA A 131 24.36 10.67 9.45
CA ALA A 131 24.47 12.13 9.50
C ALA A 131 23.54 12.74 10.58
N ILE A 132 22.29 12.25 10.69
CA ILE A 132 21.36 12.68 11.73
C ILE A 132 21.87 12.29 13.12
N PHE A 133 22.40 11.08 13.27
CA PHE A 133 23.00 10.57 14.50
C PHE A 133 24.13 11.49 15.00
N HIS A 134 25.09 11.82 14.14
CA HIS A 134 26.19 12.71 14.52
C HIS A 134 25.71 14.14 14.84
N ALA A 135 24.75 14.67 14.08
CA ALA A 135 24.16 15.97 14.35
C ALA A 135 23.41 15.99 15.69
N ALA A 136 22.74 14.91 16.05
CA ALA A 136 22.05 14.78 17.33
C ALA A 136 23.03 14.80 18.52
N LEU A 137 24.17 14.10 18.40
CA LEU A 137 25.21 14.14 19.42
C LEU A 137 25.80 15.55 19.59
N GLN A 138 26.09 16.22 18.47
CA GLN A 138 26.60 17.60 18.51
C GLN A 138 25.59 18.57 19.14
N LEU A 139 24.30 18.41 18.82
CA LEU A 139 23.24 19.22 19.41
C LEU A 139 23.12 18.97 20.91
N GLU A 140 23.22 17.72 21.37
CA GLU A 140 23.22 17.43 22.79
C GLU A 140 24.38 18.11 23.52
N THR A 141 25.60 18.02 22.99
CA THR A 141 26.77 18.66 23.59
C THR A 141 26.58 20.18 23.70
N ALA A 142 26.02 20.80 22.66
CA ALA A 142 25.72 22.23 22.67
C ALA A 142 24.64 22.60 23.72
N LEU A 143 23.62 21.75 23.90
CA LEU A 143 22.55 21.97 24.88
C LEU A 143 23.02 21.76 26.31
N VAL A 144 23.91 20.80 26.55
CA VAL A 144 24.56 20.62 27.86
C VAL A 144 25.37 21.86 28.20
N ALA A 145 26.22 22.34 27.28
CA ALA A 145 27.02 23.54 27.51
C ALA A 145 26.16 24.81 27.77
N GLU A 146 25.03 24.96 27.08
CA GLU A 146 24.09 26.06 27.33
C GLU A 146 23.41 25.93 28.70
N THR A 147 23.06 24.71 29.10
CA THR A 147 22.49 24.43 30.42
C THR A 147 23.50 24.72 31.54
N GLU A 148 24.75 24.29 31.38
CA GLU A 148 25.83 24.59 32.34
C GLU A 148 26.08 26.09 32.46
N LEU A 149 26.09 26.83 31.35
CA LEU A 149 26.21 28.30 31.39
C LEU A 149 25.07 28.91 32.20
N ARG A 150 23.84 28.44 31.99
CA ARG A 150 22.65 28.88 32.70
C ARG A 150 22.72 28.61 34.19
N GLU A 151 23.12 27.40 34.57
CA GLU A 151 23.30 27.01 35.97
C GLU A 151 24.40 27.85 36.63
N ARG A 152 25.53 28.07 35.96
CA ARG A 152 26.61 28.94 36.46
C ARG A 152 26.16 30.38 36.67
N LEU A 153 25.37 30.95 35.77
CA LEU A 153 24.80 32.30 35.97
C LEU A 153 23.87 32.33 37.18
N SER A 154 23.02 31.31 37.31
CA SER A 154 22.09 31.16 38.43
C SER A 154 22.82 31.03 39.78
N ASP A 155 23.83 30.16 39.87
CA ASP A 155 24.62 29.93 41.09
C ASP A 155 25.36 31.19 41.56
N ASN A 156 25.78 32.02 40.61
CA ASN A 156 26.42 33.30 40.88
C ASN A 156 25.41 34.46 41.04
N HIS A 157 24.11 34.16 41.13
CA HIS A 157 23.03 35.13 41.28
C HIS A 157 23.01 36.22 40.20
N ILE A 158 23.50 35.90 39.00
CA ILE A 158 23.53 36.80 37.85
C ILE A 158 22.20 36.63 37.09
N PRO A 159 21.31 37.64 37.09
CA PRO A 159 20.05 37.54 36.36
C PRO A 159 20.29 37.63 34.85
N TYR A 160 19.45 36.95 34.10
CA TYR A 160 19.37 37.17 32.65
C TYR A 160 18.98 38.61 32.34
N SER A 161 19.62 39.18 31.32
CA SER A 161 19.41 40.56 30.89
C SER A 161 19.36 40.65 29.35
N GLY A 162 19.20 41.84 28.79
CA GLY A 162 19.24 42.03 27.33
C GLY A 162 20.56 41.62 26.66
N VAL A 163 21.63 41.42 27.44
CA VAL A 163 22.96 41.00 26.94
C VAL A 163 23.09 39.48 26.82
N ILE A 164 22.44 38.72 27.72
CA ILE A 164 22.46 37.25 27.71
C ILE A 164 21.02 36.76 27.89
N ARG A 165 20.49 36.11 26.85
CA ARG A 165 19.14 35.54 26.85
C ARG A 165 19.22 34.01 26.82
N PRO A 166 18.47 33.29 27.67
CA PRO A 166 18.40 31.83 27.59
C PRO A 166 17.71 31.43 26.29
N MET A 167 18.26 30.43 25.59
CA MET A 167 17.71 29.92 24.33
C MET A 167 17.58 28.39 24.39
N PRO A 168 16.71 27.86 25.27
CA PRO A 168 16.51 26.42 25.39
C PRO A 168 15.87 25.86 24.11
N PHE A 169 16.39 24.72 23.63
CA PHE A 169 15.77 23.95 22.57
C PHE A 169 14.85 22.88 23.18
N THR A 170 13.57 23.20 23.32
CA THR A 170 12.58 22.31 23.93
C THR A 170 12.20 21.15 23.00
N GLY A 171 11.91 19.98 23.59
CA GLY A 171 11.40 18.82 22.85
C GLY A 171 12.46 17.88 22.24
N PHE A 172 13.75 18.21 22.29
CA PHE A 172 14.83 17.28 21.93
C PHE A 172 15.14 16.27 23.04
N GLY A 173 15.11 16.74 24.29
CA GLY A 173 15.41 15.92 25.46
C GLY A 173 16.91 15.91 25.81
N LYS A 174 17.30 15.03 26.74
CA LYS A 174 18.68 14.88 27.22
C LYS A 174 19.06 13.40 27.24
N LEU A 175 20.33 13.08 26.98
CA LEU A 175 20.78 11.68 26.87
C LEU A 175 20.70 10.90 28.17
N TYR A 176 20.84 11.57 29.32
CA TYR A 176 20.69 10.93 30.62
C TYR A 176 19.24 10.61 30.98
N ASP A 177 18.25 11.18 30.30
CA ASP A 177 16.85 10.82 30.46
C ASP A 177 16.52 9.69 29.48
N ASP A 178 16.13 8.54 30.00
CA ASP A 178 15.81 7.32 29.24
C ASP A 178 14.50 7.45 28.45
N GLN A 179 13.61 8.33 28.86
CA GLN A 179 12.34 8.60 28.18
C GLN A 179 12.46 9.74 27.15
N SER A 180 13.65 10.34 27.03
CA SER A 180 13.88 11.45 26.12
C SER A 180 13.87 11.01 24.66
N ARG A 181 13.46 11.92 23.76
CA ARG A 181 13.35 11.61 22.33
C ARG A 181 14.70 11.27 21.71
N VAL A 182 15.74 12.02 22.06
CA VAL A 182 17.11 11.74 21.57
C VAL A 182 17.61 10.39 22.07
N SER A 183 17.41 10.05 23.35
CA SER A 183 17.86 8.76 23.90
C SER A 183 17.20 7.57 23.20
N ARG A 184 15.88 7.64 23.00
CA ARG A 184 15.13 6.60 22.26
C ARG A 184 15.57 6.51 20.81
N TYR A 185 15.77 7.66 20.14
CA TYR A 185 16.23 7.70 18.76
C TYR A 185 17.61 7.04 18.58
N LEU A 186 18.57 7.29 19.48
CA LEU A 186 19.89 6.65 19.39
C LEU A 186 19.81 5.13 19.63
N LEU A 187 18.95 4.68 20.55
CA LEU A 187 18.70 3.25 20.77
C LEU A 187 18.05 2.59 19.55
N GLU A 188 17.08 3.24 18.91
CA GLU A 188 16.47 2.75 17.66
C GLU A 188 17.51 2.66 16.54
N CYS A 189 18.39 3.65 16.39
CA CYS A 189 19.47 3.62 15.41
C CYS A 189 20.36 2.37 15.59
N HIS A 190 20.64 1.98 16.83
CA HIS A 190 21.37 0.75 17.13
C HIS A 190 20.52 -0.52 16.91
N GLU A 191 19.26 -0.53 17.34
CA GLU A 191 18.35 -1.68 17.19
C GLU A 191 18.17 -2.09 15.72
N TYR A 192 18.04 -1.11 14.83
CA TYR A 192 17.92 -1.32 13.39
C TYR A 192 19.28 -1.45 12.67
N GLY A 193 20.40 -1.42 13.40
CA GLY A 193 21.75 -1.66 12.87
C GLY A 193 22.28 -0.54 11.98
N PHE A 194 21.83 0.70 12.20
CA PHE A 194 22.39 1.88 11.53
C PHE A 194 23.70 2.36 12.16
N VAL A 195 23.86 2.11 13.46
CA VAL A 195 25.08 2.41 14.24
C VAL A 195 25.45 1.22 15.10
N THR A 196 26.73 1.12 15.48
CA THR A 196 27.22 0.08 16.37
C THR A 196 27.09 0.50 17.84
N ALA A 197 27.23 -0.47 18.77
CA ALA A 197 27.23 -0.17 20.20
C ALA A 197 28.39 0.76 20.61
N ASP A 198 29.52 0.69 19.88
CA ASP A 198 30.71 1.50 20.13
C ASP A 198 30.51 2.97 19.74
N ASP A 199 29.62 3.24 18.78
CA ASP A 199 29.26 4.59 18.36
C ASP A 199 28.36 5.30 19.39
N LEU A 200 27.69 4.55 20.26
CA LEU A 200 26.78 5.11 21.26
C LEU A 200 27.53 5.70 22.46
N PRO A 201 27.07 6.85 22.99
CA PRO A 201 27.54 7.38 24.27
C PRO A 201 27.35 6.37 25.39
N GLU A 202 28.27 6.33 26.36
CA GLU A 202 28.27 5.37 27.48
C GLU A 202 26.91 5.31 28.19
N VAL A 203 26.34 6.48 28.49
CA VAL A 203 25.05 6.65 29.19
C VAL A 203 23.89 5.96 28.46
N VAL A 204 23.96 5.85 27.13
CA VAL A 204 22.96 5.18 26.29
C VAL A 204 23.32 3.71 26.11
N ARG A 205 24.61 3.40 25.96
CA ARG A 205 25.13 2.03 25.79
C ARG A 205 24.76 1.13 26.96
N ASP A 206 24.82 1.65 28.18
CA ASP A 206 24.45 0.90 29.40
C ASP A 206 22.98 0.49 29.45
N ARG A 207 22.14 1.12 28.63
CA ARG A 207 20.68 0.88 28.53
C ARG A 207 20.31 -0.08 27.41
N ILE A 208 21.27 -0.51 26.59
CA ILE A 208 21.01 -1.53 25.58
C ILE A 208 20.57 -2.80 26.34
N PRO A 209 19.37 -3.33 26.05
CA PRO A 209 18.90 -4.54 26.72
C PRO A 209 19.90 -5.66 26.44
N LYS A 210 20.59 -6.11 27.49
CA LYS A 210 21.44 -7.29 27.44
C LYS A 210 20.53 -8.45 27.05
N LYS A 211 20.69 -8.97 25.84
CA LYS A 211 19.92 -10.15 25.40
C LYS A 211 20.21 -11.29 26.37
N GLU A 212 19.31 -11.51 27.32
CA GLU A 212 19.13 -12.83 27.91
C GLU A 212 18.81 -13.76 26.73
N GLY A 213 19.68 -14.75 26.51
CA GLY A 213 19.56 -15.65 25.37
C GLY A 213 18.20 -16.35 25.37
N LYS A 214 17.33 -15.99 24.44
CA LYS A 214 16.29 -16.91 23.97
C LYS A 214 16.84 -17.68 22.77
N PRO A 215 16.80 -19.02 22.79
CA PRO A 215 17.27 -19.83 21.68
C PRO A 215 16.44 -19.51 20.43
N LYS A 216 17.10 -19.47 19.27
CA LYS A 216 16.45 -19.49 17.95
C LYS A 216 15.60 -20.76 17.86
N GLY A 217 14.29 -20.64 18.09
CA GLY A 217 13.30 -21.63 17.68
C GLY A 217 12.97 -21.45 16.19
N PRO A 218 12.70 -22.54 15.45
CA PRO A 218 12.67 -22.52 13.99
C PRO A 218 11.45 -21.77 13.47
N ALA A 219 11.60 -21.26 12.24
CA ALA A 219 10.54 -20.68 11.44
C ALA A 219 9.28 -21.56 11.51
N ALA A 220 8.19 -21.02 12.05
CA ALA A 220 6.89 -21.63 11.95
C ALA A 220 6.45 -21.60 10.49
N ALA A 221 6.78 -22.66 9.76
CA ALA A 221 6.06 -23.08 8.59
C ALA A 221 4.58 -23.16 8.99
N ARG A 222 3.73 -22.35 8.36
CA ARG A 222 2.29 -22.56 8.38
C ARG A 222 2.02 -23.87 7.63
N SER A 223 1.99 -24.98 8.36
CA SER A 223 1.34 -26.20 7.90
C SER A 223 -0.15 -25.89 7.80
N VAL A 224 -0.63 -25.78 6.56
CA VAL A 224 -2.06 -25.88 6.24
C VAL A 224 -2.48 -27.28 6.69
N LYS A 225 -3.44 -27.36 7.62
CA LYS A 225 -4.14 -28.61 7.89
C LYS A 225 -5.08 -28.86 6.71
N GLU A 226 -4.66 -29.76 5.83
CA GLU A 226 -5.59 -30.59 5.07
C GLU A 226 -6.15 -31.63 6.05
N ASP A 227 -7.41 -31.47 6.45
CA ASP A 227 -8.20 -32.56 7.00
C ASP A 227 -9.39 -32.77 6.05
N ASP A 228 -9.21 -33.79 5.22
CA ASP A 228 -10.17 -34.79 4.74
C ASP A 228 -11.62 -34.35 4.47
N TRP A 229 -11.92 -34.22 3.17
CA TRP A 229 -13.22 -34.54 2.62
C TRP A 229 -13.10 -35.74 1.68
N THR A 230 -13.16 -36.96 2.25
CA THR A 230 -13.48 -38.18 1.50
C THR A 230 -14.37 -39.12 2.33
N GLY A 231 -15.64 -39.21 1.93
CA GLY A 231 -16.34 -40.50 1.75
C GLY A 231 -17.10 -41.10 2.94
N ALA A 232 -18.39 -40.76 3.03
CA ALA A 232 -19.52 -41.71 3.11
C ALA A 232 -20.84 -40.99 2.79
#